data_AF-A0A935J6C7-F1
#
_entry.id   AF-A0A935J6C7-F1
#
_cell.length_a   1.000
_cell.length_b   1.000
_cell.length_c   1.000
_cell.angle_alpha   90.00
_cell.angle_beta   90.00
_cell.angle_gamma   90.00
#
_symmetry.space_group_name_H-M   'P 1'
#
loop_
_entity.id
_entity.type
_entity.pdbx_description
1 polymer ?
#
loop_
_entity_poly.entity_id
_entity_poly.type
_entity_poly.pdbx_seq_one_letter_code
_entity_poly.pdbx_strand_id
1 'polypeptide(L)'
;MNKNLRELLGDLPFTAEIDWMLRSKNRPRKDHFNLDRLQKSLPAAVEVVKPFAESAMPGKKVLFFATLHYWIEQSAYLGLVLAGMGHDVTLLTLPYSEWHKQKDKFTQRQRVLHTYDALACSRRW
;
A
#
# COMPACT_ATOMS: atom_id res chain seq x y z
N MET A 1 -11.11 -17.81 -9.01
CA MET A 1 -9.95 -18.67 -9.35
C MET A 1 -9.85 -19.75 -8.29
N ASN A 2 -9.69 -21.01 -8.69
CA ASN A 2 -9.53 -22.14 -7.75
C ASN A 2 -8.20 -22.00 -6.98
N LYS A 3 -8.11 -22.53 -5.76
CA LYS A 3 -6.94 -22.45 -4.87
C LYS A 3 -5.68 -23.05 -5.51
N ASN A 4 -5.77 -24.25 -6.06
CA ASN A 4 -4.62 -24.94 -6.67
C ASN A 4 -4.02 -24.15 -7.85
N LEU A 5 -4.87 -23.48 -8.64
CA LEU A 5 -4.41 -22.62 -9.73
C LEU A 5 -3.70 -21.37 -9.19
N ARG A 6 -4.16 -20.79 -8.08
CA ARG A 6 -3.47 -19.66 -7.43
C ARG A 6 -2.11 -20.05 -6.87
N GLU A 7 -2.00 -21.24 -6.28
CA GLU A 7 -0.72 -21.74 -5.76
C GLU A 7 0.29 -21.91 -6.91
N LEU A 8 -0.11 -22.61 -7.97
CA LEU A 8 0.73 -22.81 -9.15
C LEU A 8 1.14 -21.49 -9.80
N LEU A 9 0.21 -20.56 -9.98
CA LEU A 9 0.54 -19.22 -10.50
C LEU A 9 1.45 -18.44 -9.54
N GLY A 10 1.27 -18.60 -8.24
CA GLY A 10 2.05 -17.88 -7.22
C GLY A 10 3.53 -18.27 -7.18
N ASP A 11 3.87 -19.46 -7.67
CA ASP A 11 5.26 -19.91 -7.77
C ASP A 11 5.97 -19.39 -9.03
N LEU A 12 5.21 -19.05 -10.07
CA LEU A 12 5.75 -18.43 -11.28
C LEU A 12 6.05 -16.93 -11.04
N PRO A 13 7.14 -16.40 -11.62
CA PRO A 13 7.41 -14.97 -11.58
C PRO A 13 6.41 -14.18 -12.44
N PHE A 14 6.14 -12.94 -12.05
CA PHE A 14 5.32 -11.96 -12.79
C PHE A 14 3.85 -12.28 -13.03
N THR A 15 3.35 -13.46 -12.66
CA THR A 15 1.95 -13.86 -12.88
C THR A 15 0.95 -13.01 -12.11
N ALA A 16 1.27 -12.68 -10.85
CA ALA A 16 0.42 -11.85 -10.01
C ALA A 16 0.37 -10.41 -10.53
N GLU A 17 1.50 -9.92 -11.02
CA GLU A 17 1.70 -8.60 -11.61
C GLU A 17 0.93 -8.46 -12.93
N ILE A 18 1.03 -9.46 -13.82
CA ILE A 18 0.29 -9.49 -15.08
C ILE A 18 -1.22 -9.57 -14.82
N ASP A 19 -1.66 -10.46 -13.92
CA ASP A 19 -3.08 -10.54 -13.56
C ASP A 19 -3.56 -9.23 -12.90
N TRP A 20 -2.73 -8.62 -12.06
CA TRP A 20 -3.01 -7.32 -11.45
C TRP A 20 -3.25 -6.24 -12.50
N MET A 21 -2.30 -6.07 -13.43
CA MET A 21 -2.36 -5.08 -14.50
C MET A 21 -3.57 -5.27 -15.44
N LEU A 22 -3.87 -6.52 -15.80
CA LEU A 22 -4.87 -6.81 -16.82
C LEU A 22 -6.29 -6.96 -16.25
N ARG A 23 -6.44 -7.39 -15.00
CA ARG A 23 -7.74 -7.85 -14.47
C ARG A 23 -8.03 -7.38 -13.05
N SER A 24 -7.13 -7.61 -12.11
CA SER A 24 -7.46 -7.54 -10.69
C SER A 24 -7.43 -6.13 -10.11
N LYS A 25 -6.66 -5.19 -10.69
CA LYS A 25 -6.54 -3.81 -10.19
C LYS A 25 -7.88 -3.07 -10.08
N ASN A 26 -8.78 -3.24 -11.06
CA ASN A 26 -10.06 -2.53 -11.11
C ASN A 26 -11.23 -3.36 -10.57
N ARG A 27 -10.97 -4.54 -10.00
CA ARG A 27 -12.03 -5.40 -9.46
C ARG A 27 -12.24 -5.12 -7.97
N PRO A 28 -13.50 -4.99 -7.51
CA PRO A 28 -13.78 -4.84 -6.10
C PRO A 28 -13.26 -6.07 -5.34
N ARG A 29 -12.40 -5.83 -4.35
CA ARG A 29 -11.89 -6.89 -3.48
C ARG A 29 -12.96 -7.31 -2.50
N LYS A 30 -13.12 -8.63 -2.34
CA LYS A 30 -14.05 -9.23 -1.38
C LYS A 30 -13.36 -9.68 -0.09
N ASP A 31 -12.07 -9.37 0.08
CA ASP A 31 -11.34 -9.67 1.31
C ASP A 31 -11.16 -8.44 2.19
N HIS A 32 -10.83 -8.64 3.46
CA HIS A 32 -10.63 -7.55 4.41
C HIS A 32 -9.43 -6.66 4.07
N PHE A 33 -8.51 -7.13 3.20
CA PHE A 33 -7.41 -6.32 2.70
C PHE A 33 -7.90 -5.37 1.58
N ASN A 34 -8.59 -4.31 1.98
CA ASN A 34 -9.11 -3.29 1.08
C ASN A 34 -8.50 -1.92 1.44
N LEU A 35 -7.78 -1.31 0.48
CA LEU A 35 -7.22 0.05 0.59
C LEU A 35 -7.84 1.02 -0.42
N ASP A 36 -9.01 0.72 -0.98
CA ASP A 36 -9.69 1.55 -1.98
C ASP A 36 -10.01 2.95 -1.45
N ARG A 37 -10.35 3.05 -0.15
CA ARG A 37 -10.59 4.34 0.52
C ARG A 37 -9.32 5.18 0.52
N LEU A 38 -8.22 4.62 1.02
CA LEU A 38 -6.91 5.27 1.03
C LEU A 38 -6.48 5.69 -0.38
N GLN A 39 -6.59 4.80 -1.37
CA GLN A 39 -6.21 5.11 -2.75
C GLN A 39 -6.99 6.29 -3.33
N LYS A 40 -8.28 6.43 -2.97
CA LYS A 40 -9.13 7.54 -3.42
C LYS A 40 -8.85 8.85 -2.67
N SER A 41 -8.55 8.78 -1.36
CA SER A 41 -8.44 9.98 -0.52
C SER A 41 -7.03 10.54 -0.42
N LEU A 42 -6.00 9.69 -0.56
CA LEU A 42 -4.60 10.09 -0.38
C LEU A 42 -4.13 11.17 -1.36
N PRO A 43 -4.46 11.15 -2.67
CA PRO A 43 -3.99 12.17 -3.60
C PRO A 43 -4.38 13.60 -3.19
N ALA A 44 -5.63 13.80 -2.77
CA ALA A 44 -6.08 15.12 -2.30
C ALA A 44 -5.35 15.55 -1.01
N ALA A 45 -5.05 14.62 -0.12
CA ALA A 45 -4.29 14.91 1.09
C ALA A 45 -2.84 15.32 0.77
N VAL A 46 -2.20 14.66 -0.20
CA VAL A 46 -0.85 15.01 -0.66
C VAL A 46 -0.80 16.45 -1.15
N GLU A 47 -1.77 16.87 -1.96
CA GLU A 47 -1.83 18.26 -2.46
C GLU A 47 -1.98 19.29 -1.33
N VAL A 48 -2.71 18.97 -0.26
CA VAL A 48 -2.83 19.84 0.92
C VAL A 48 -1.50 19.99 1.64
N VAL A 49 -0.71 18.92 1.74
CA VAL A 49 0.51 18.89 2.54
C VAL A 49 1.73 19.44 1.79
N LYS A 50 1.74 19.32 0.47
CA LYS A 50 2.84 19.75 -0.41
C LYS A 50 3.41 21.16 -0.13
N PRO A 51 2.62 22.25 0.00
CA PRO A 51 3.17 23.58 0.26
C PRO A 51 3.88 23.68 1.62
N PHE A 52 3.48 22.87 2.61
CA PHE A 52 4.15 22.82 3.91
C PHE A 52 5.48 22.07 3.81
N ALA A 53 5.50 20.94 3.10
CA ALA A 53 6.72 20.17 2.87
C ALA A 53 7.79 21.00 2.11
N GLU A 54 7.39 21.78 1.11
CA GLU A 54 8.28 22.64 0.32
C GLU A 54 8.91 23.79 1.14
N SER A 55 8.22 24.26 2.19
CA SER A 55 8.69 25.34 3.07
C SER A 55 9.34 24.85 4.36
N ALA A 56 9.27 23.55 4.64
CA ALA A 56 9.82 22.96 5.84
C ALA A 56 11.34 22.81 5.76
N MET A 57 12.00 22.95 6.91
CA MET A 57 13.41 22.58 7.02
C MET A 57 13.56 21.06 6.97
N PRO A 58 14.67 20.53 6.41
CA PRO A 58 14.94 19.10 6.41
C PRO A 58 14.91 18.51 7.83
N GLY A 59 14.06 17.51 8.01
CA GLY A 59 13.86 16.81 9.27
C GLY A 59 14.65 15.51 9.36
N LYS A 60 14.15 14.62 10.22
CA LYS A 60 14.69 13.26 10.43
C LYS A 60 14.17 12.26 9.40
N LYS A 61 14.92 11.17 9.22
CA LYS A 61 14.43 9.94 8.57
C LYS A 61 13.55 9.15 9.53
N VAL A 62 12.33 8.84 9.13
CA VAL A 62 11.32 8.16 9.95
C VAL A 62 10.83 6.92 9.21
N LEU A 63 10.92 5.76 9.87
CA LEU A 63 10.30 4.53 9.40
C LEU A 63 9.00 4.30 10.15
N PHE A 64 7.87 4.33 9.45
CA PHE A 64 6.62 3.80 9.96
C PHE A 64 6.44 2.36 9.53
N PHE A 65 6.11 1.49 10.48
CA PHE A 65 5.84 0.08 10.20
C PHE A 65 4.40 -0.28 10.57
N ALA A 66 3.57 -0.50 9.55
CA ALA A 66 2.19 -0.95 9.71
C ALA A 66 2.12 -2.48 9.62
N THR A 67 1.97 -3.12 10.78
CA THR A 67 1.96 -4.59 10.91
C THR A 67 0.72 -5.25 10.30
N LEU A 68 -0.39 -4.52 10.17
CA LEU A 68 -1.67 -5.00 9.65
C LEU A 68 -2.33 -3.98 8.73
N HIS A 69 -3.15 -4.47 7.80
CA HIS A 69 -3.76 -3.67 6.73
C HIS A 69 -4.60 -2.49 7.23
N TYR A 70 -5.33 -2.65 8.33
CA TYR A 70 -6.19 -1.61 8.89
C TYR A 70 -5.42 -0.48 9.60
N TRP A 71 -4.10 -0.60 9.75
CA TRP A 71 -3.21 0.47 10.22
C TRP A 71 -2.55 1.24 9.07
N ILE A 72 -2.61 0.71 7.83
CA ILE A 72 -1.91 1.32 6.69
C ILE A 72 -2.45 2.71 6.42
N GLU A 73 -3.77 2.90 6.49
CA GLU A 73 -4.40 4.19 6.24
C GLU A 73 -3.95 5.25 7.26
N GLN A 74 -4.04 4.97 8.55
CA GLN A 74 -3.61 5.89 9.61
C GLN A 74 -2.11 6.16 9.54
N SER A 75 -1.30 5.14 9.26
CA SER A 75 0.15 5.30 9.11
C SER A 75 0.51 6.16 7.90
N ALA A 76 -0.24 6.05 6.80
CA ALA A 76 -0.05 6.90 5.62
C ALA A 76 -0.37 8.37 5.93
N TYR A 77 -1.48 8.64 6.63
CA TYR A 77 -1.83 10.02 7.02
C TYR A 77 -0.87 10.62 8.04
N LEU A 78 -0.46 9.85 9.05
CA LEU A 78 0.56 10.31 10.02
C LEU A 78 1.91 10.54 9.32
N GLY A 79 2.30 9.65 8.41
CA GLY A 79 3.50 9.83 7.59
C GLY A 79 3.42 11.08 6.73
N LEU A 80 2.25 11.38 6.17
CA LEU A 80 2.05 12.58 5.38
C LEU A 80 2.18 13.85 6.24
N VAL A 81 1.63 13.88 7.45
CA VAL A 81 1.81 15.01 8.38
C VAL A 81 3.30 15.23 8.68
N LEU A 82 4.05 14.16 8.97
CA LEU A 82 5.49 14.27 9.21
C LEU A 82 6.24 14.75 7.96
N ALA A 83 5.88 14.29 6.77
CA ALA A 83 6.45 14.77 5.52
C ALA A 83 6.18 16.28 5.32
N GLY A 84 4.99 16.75 5.67
CA GLY A 84 4.64 18.18 5.72
C GLY A 84 5.49 19.00 6.67
N MET A 85 6.06 18.36 7.70
CA MET A 85 7.01 18.98 8.63
C MET A 85 8.47 18.84 8.19
N GLY A 86 8.73 18.33 6.98
CA GLY A 86 10.07 18.18 6.39
C GLY A 86 10.77 16.85 6.70
N HIS A 87 10.09 15.87 7.31
CA HIS A 87 10.67 14.55 7.57
C HIS A 87 10.72 13.67 6.32
N ASP A 88 11.77 12.86 6.18
CA ASP A 88 11.88 11.81 5.16
C ASP A 88 11.21 10.54 5.71
N VAL A 89 9.99 10.26 5.25
CA VAL A 89 9.16 9.19 5.81
C VAL A 89 9.10 7.99 4.88
N THR A 90 9.53 6.83 5.39
CA THR A 90 9.33 5.54 4.75
C THR A 90 8.19 4.79 5.44
N LEU A 91 7.17 4.38 4.69
CA LEU A 91 6.12 3.49 5.17
C LEU A 91 6.39 2.04 4.72
N LEU A 92 6.66 1.17 5.69
CA LEU A 92 6.77 -0.28 5.52
C LEU A 92 5.48 -0.95 5.98
N THR A 93 5.02 -1.95 5.24
CA THR A 93 3.77 -2.67 5.54
C THR A 93 3.95 -4.17 5.36
N LEU A 94 3.08 -4.95 6.00
CA LEU A 94 2.95 -6.38 5.71
C LEU A 94 1.67 -6.65 4.89
N PRO A 95 1.70 -7.57 3.91
CA PRO A 95 0.55 -7.86 3.05
C PRO A 95 -0.50 -8.78 3.69
N TYR A 96 -0.63 -8.80 5.03
CA TYR A 96 -1.54 -9.72 5.73
C TYR A 96 -2.89 -9.06 6.03
N SER A 97 -3.99 -9.70 5.59
CA SER A 97 -5.34 -9.38 6.09
C SER A 97 -5.52 -9.83 7.53
N GLU A 98 -5.08 -11.06 7.82
CA GLU A 98 -5.19 -11.72 9.11
C GLU A 98 -3.87 -12.47 9.31
N TRP A 99 -3.11 -12.10 10.33
CA TRP A 99 -1.75 -12.61 10.54
C TRP A 99 -1.70 -14.12 10.80
N HIS A 100 -2.76 -14.69 11.38
CA HIS A 100 -2.83 -16.12 11.73
C HIS A 100 -3.33 -17.00 10.56
N LYS A 101 -3.74 -16.43 9.42
CA LYS A 101 -4.21 -17.21 8.27
C LYS A 101 -3.17 -17.23 7.17
N GLN A 102 -2.69 -18.43 6.85
CA GLN A 102 -1.84 -18.62 5.69
C GLN A 102 -2.64 -18.34 4.40
N LYS A 103 -2.00 -17.65 3.46
CA LYS A 103 -2.54 -17.36 2.12
C LYS A 103 -1.53 -17.76 1.06
N ASP A 104 -2.05 -18.12 -0.10
CA ASP A 104 -1.24 -18.45 -1.27
C ASP A 104 -0.38 -17.24 -1.71
N LYS A 105 0.81 -17.54 -2.26
CA LYS A 105 1.80 -16.53 -2.68
C LYS A 105 1.22 -15.56 -3.70
N PHE A 106 0.38 -16.04 -4.61
CA PHE A 106 -0.27 -15.22 -5.63
C PHE A 106 -1.13 -14.11 -5.00
N THR A 107 -2.04 -14.50 -4.10
CA THR A 107 -2.89 -13.54 -3.38
C THR A 107 -2.07 -12.58 -2.52
N GLN A 108 -1.00 -13.06 -1.88
CA GLN A 108 -0.11 -12.20 -1.09
C GLN A 108 0.59 -11.15 -1.96
N ARG A 109 1.12 -11.54 -3.13
CA ARG A 109 1.70 -10.59 -4.10
C ARG A 109 0.67 -9.58 -4.60
N GLN A 110 -0.57 -9.99 -4.86
CA GLN A 110 -1.64 -9.06 -5.22
C GLN A 110 -1.96 -8.04 -4.13
N ARG A 111 -1.76 -8.36 -2.84
CA ARG A 111 -1.93 -7.40 -1.73
C ARG A 111 -0.77 -6.42 -1.63
N VAL A 112 0.45 -6.89 -1.90
CA VAL A 112 1.62 -6.02 -2.06
C VAL A 112 1.38 -5.01 -3.19
N LEU A 113 0.93 -5.48 -4.35
CA LEU A 113 0.62 -4.61 -5.51
C LEU A 113 -0.50 -3.61 -5.21
N HIS A 114 -1.57 -4.05 -4.53
CA HIS A 114 -2.63 -3.16 -4.06
C HIS A 114 -2.10 -2.05 -3.16
N THR A 115 -1.20 -2.39 -2.23
CA THR A 115 -0.59 -1.42 -1.32
C THR A 115 0.30 -0.45 -2.06
N TYR A 116 1.09 -0.93 -3.03
CA TYR A 116 1.91 -0.05 -3.87
C TYR A 116 1.07 0.93 -4.69
N ASP A 117 -0.02 0.46 -5.30
CA ASP A 117 -0.92 1.32 -6.06
C ASP A 117 -1.63 2.34 -5.15
N ALA A 118 -2.05 1.94 -3.95
CA ALA A 118 -2.70 2.84 -2.99
C ALA A 118 -1.77 3.95 -2.48
N LEU A 119 -0.47 3.70 -2.39
CA LEU A 119 0.55 4.63 -1.91
C LEU A 119 1.34 5.33 -3.03
N ALA A 120 1.00 5.09 -4.30
CA ALA A 120 1.81 5.54 -5.43
C ALA A 120 1.96 7.08 -5.49
N CYS A 121 0.92 7.83 -5.10
CA CYS A 121 0.94 9.30 -5.14
C CYS A 121 1.85 9.94 -4.07
N SER A 122 2.15 9.23 -2.98
CA SER A 122 3.00 9.74 -1.89
C SER A 122 4.46 9.31 -2.00
N ARG A 123 4.83 8.53 -3.03
CA ARG A 123 6.11 7.81 -3.11
C ARG A 123 7.28 8.63 -3.68
N ARG A 124 7.08 9.92 -3.94
CA ARG A 124 8.01 10.75 -4.74
C ARG A 124 8.22 12.17 -4.21
N TRP A 125 8.03 12.35 -2.91
CA TRP A 125 8.30 13.56 -2.16
C TRP A 125 9.11 13.17 -0.93
#